data_AF-A0A8X7WPI4-F1
#
_entry.id   AF-A0A8X7WPI4-F1
#
_cell.length_a   1.000
_cell.length_b   1.000
_cell.length_c   1.000
_cell.angle_alpha   90.00
_cell.angle_beta   90.00
_cell.angle_gamma   90.00
#
_symmetry.space_group_name_H-M   'P 1'
#
loop_
_entity.id
_entity.type
_entity.pdbx_description
1 polymer ?
#
loop_
_entity_poly.entity_id
_entity_poly.type
_entity_poly.pdbx_seq_one_letter_code
_entity_poly.pdbx_strand_id
1 'polypeptide(L)'
;FAGIRLQKDGPYYGIAAWISVHDLNISRDQASFANMYVGNRVNNKENFIQVGWMINPSVLGDGRPWSYGFWRGVNGAGCYNTVCPGFIQVSKDDPLSEPLPYAPEGKETLLLLFSR
;
A
#
# COMPACT_ATOMS: atom_id res chain seq x y z
N PHE A 1 7.25 -12.80 1.03
CA PHE A 1 6.03 -12.28 0.40
C PHE A 1 5.23 -13.45 -0.14
N ALA A 2 3.94 -13.50 0.14
CA ALA A 2 3.00 -14.45 -0.47
C ALA A 2 1.89 -13.64 -1.14
N GLY A 3 1.44 -14.05 -2.33
CA GLY A 3 0.43 -13.32 -3.07
C GLY A 3 0.21 -13.83 -4.49
N ILE A 4 -0.76 -13.23 -5.18
CA ILE A 4 -1.10 -13.51 -6.57
C ILE A 4 -0.60 -12.35 -7.42
N ARG A 5 0.05 -12.65 -8.54
CA ARG A 5 0.51 -11.66 -9.51
C ARG A 5 -0.05 -12.01 -10.89
N LEU A 6 -0.78 -11.07 -11.48
CA LEU A 6 -1.13 -11.13 -12.89
C LEU A 6 -0.04 -10.41 -13.70
N GLN A 7 0.55 -11.12 -14.67
CA GLN A 7 1.58 -10.59 -15.56
C GLN A 7 1.23 -11.00 -16.99
N LYS A 8 0.34 -10.25 -17.62
CA LYS A 8 -0.04 -10.43 -19.02
C LYS A 8 0.17 -9.10 -19.75
N ASP A 9 0.35 -9.16 -21.07
CA ASP A 9 0.35 -7.96 -21.89
C ASP A 9 -1.03 -7.29 -21.78
N GLY A 10 -1.02 -6.04 -21.35
CA GLY A 10 -2.24 -5.26 -21.14
C GLY A 10 -1.98 -3.78 -21.42
N PRO A 11 -3.07 -3.01 -21.46
CA PRO A 11 -3.16 -1.94 -20.48
C PRO A 11 -4.02 -2.41 -19.30
N TYR A 12 -3.46 -2.30 -18.10
CA TYR A 12 -4.22 -2.37 -16.85
C TYR A 12 -4.53 -0.95 -16.42
N TYR A 13 -5.82 -0.64 -16.27
CA TYR A 13 -6.24 0.69 -15.82
C TYR A 13 -6.35 0.79 -14.30
N GLY A 14 -6.28 -0.35 -13.61
CA GLY A 14 -6.53 -0.39 -12.18
C GLY A 14 -6.39 -1.76 -11.54
N ILE A 15 -6.44 -1.76 -10.21
CA ILE A 15 -6.58 -2.96 -9.38
C ILE A 15 -7.57 -2.63 -8.27
N ALA A 16 -8.34 -3.65 -7.91
CA ALA A 16 -9.26 -3.64 -6.78
C ALA A 16 -9.07 -4.95 -6.01
N ALA A 17 -8.87 -4.86 -4.71
CA ALA A 17 -8.86 -6.03 -3.86
C ALA A 17 -9.35 -5.69 -2.45
N TRP A 18 -9.87 -6.71 -1.80
CA TRP A 18 -10.28 -6.71 -0.42
C TRP A 18 -9.14 -7.31 0.41
N ILE A 19 -8.60 -6.54 1.36
CA ILE A 19 -7.48 -6.99 2.21
C ILE A 19 -7.93 -6.97 3.67
N SER A 20 -7.73 -8.08 4.38
CA SER A 20 -7.99 -8.14 5.83
C SER A 20 -6.92 -7.37 6.60
N VAL A 21 -7.36 -6.50 7.51
CA VAL A 21 -6.49 -5.80 8.47
C VAL A 21 -6.31 -6.67 9.71
N HIS A 22 -5.07 -6.79 10.17
CA HIS A 22 -4.72 -7.53 11.39
C HIS A 22 -3.89 -6.63 12.30
N ASP A 23 -4.37 -6.42 13.53
CA ASP A 23 -3.63 -5.77 14.59
C ASP A 23 -2.68 -6.79 15.24
N LEU A 24 -1.39 -6.66 14.94
CA LEU A 24 -0.37 -7.61 15.36
C LEU A 24 0.57 -6.95 16.36
N ASN A 25 0.81 -7.63 17.48
CA ASN A 25 1.84 -7.18 18.42
C ASN A 25 3.23 -7.58 17.90
N ILE A 26 3.96 -6.62 17.33
CA ILE A 26 5.30 -6.79 16.77
C ILE A 26 6.33 -5.90 17.47
N SER A 27 7.59 -6.30 17.46
CA SER A 27 8.69 -5.54 18.04
C SER A 27 9.01 -4.25 17.25
N ARG A 28 9.72 -3.31 17.87
CA ARG A 28 10.02 -1.99 17.28
C ARG A 28 10.83 -2.06 15.98
N ASP A 29 11.66 -3.09 15.83
CA ASP A 29 12.50 -3.38 14.67
C ASP A 29 11.80 -4.24 13.60
N GLN A 30 10.53 -4.59 13.82
CA GLN A 30 9.74 -5.38 12.89
C GLN A 30 8.74 -4.53 12.11
N ALA A 31 8.32 -5.06 10.95
CA ALA A 31 7.24 -4.50 10.16
C ALA A 31 6.34 -5.61 9.61
N SER A 32 5.04 -5.35 9.55
CA SER A 32 4.04 -6.20 8.90
C SER A 32 3.22 -5.36 7.94
N PHE A 33 2.82 -5.92 6.80
CA PHE A 33 2.00 -5.22 5.82
C PHE A 33 1.29 -6.20 4.90
N ALA A 34 0.15 -5.77 4.38
CA ALA A 34 -0.51 -6.38 3.24
C ALA A 34 -0.86 -5.29 2.23
N ASN A 35 -0.63 -5.56 0.95
CA ASN A 35 -0.80 -4.55 -0.10
C ASN A 35 -1.22 -5.17 -1.44
N MET A 36 -1.70 -4.29 -2.31
CA MET A 36 -1.85 -4.51 -3.73
C MET A 36 -1.00 -3.49 -4.48
N TYR A 37 -0.60 -3.82 -5.71
CA TYR A 37 0.22 -2.93 -6.52
C TYR A 37 -0.15 -3.00 -8.00
N VAL A 38 0.07 -1.88 -8.69
CA VAL A 38 0.09 -1.81 -10.15
C VAL A 38 1.45 -1.27 -10.54
N GLY A 39 2.08 -1.93 -11.52
CA GLY A 39 3.37 -1.49 -12.01
C GLY A 39 3.61 -1.89 -13.46
N ASN A 40 4.53 -1.18 -14.09
CA ASN A 40 5.02 -1.48 -15.41
C ASN A 40 6.53 -1.77 -15.33
N ARG A 41 7.00 -2.77 -16.09
CA ARG A 41 8.42 -3.08 -16.19
C ARG A 41 8.81 -3.32 -17.64
N VAL A 42 9.69 -2.48 -18.17
CA VAL A 42 10.23 -2.57 -19.53
C VAL A 42 11.74 -2.42 -19.47
N ASN A 43 12.51 -3.32 -20.11
CA ASN A 43 13.99 -3.23 -20.17
C ASN A 43 14.65 -3.00 -18.80
N ASN A 44 14.25 -3.76 -17.77
CA ASN A 44 14.70 -3.64 -16.37
C ASN A 44 14.41 -2.29 -15.69
N LYS A 45 13.63 -1.41 -16.33
CA LYS A 45 13.11 -0.18 -15.73
C LYS A 45 11.71 -0.46 -15.22
N GLU A 46 11.48 -0.23 -13.94
CA GLU A 46 10.19 -0.44 -13.30
C GLU A 46 9.65 0.84 -12.69
N ASN A 47 8.35 1.00 -12.77
CA ASN A 47 7.62 1.92 -11.93
C ASN A 47 6.42 1.19 -11.35
N PHE A 48 6.10 1.48 -10.10
CA PHE A 48 4.94 0.89 -9.46
C PHE A 48 4.36 1.83 -8.41
N ILE A 49 3.09 1.63 -8.13
CA ILE A 49 2.39 2.21 -7.02
C ILE A 49 1.78 1.04 -6.26
N GLN A 50 1.90 1.05 -4.94
CA GLN A 50 1.30 0.09 -4.04
C GLN A 50 0.53 0.81 -2.95
N VAL A 51 -0.55 0.18 -2.49
CA VAL A 51 -1.37 0.63 -1.36
C VAL A 51 -1.82 -0.56 -0.53
N GLY A 52 -2.06 -0.31 0.74
CA GLY A 52 -2.48 -1.33 1.68
C GLY A 52 -2.49 -0.81 3.10
N TRP A 53 -2.23 -1.70 4.04
CA TRP A 53 -1.98 -1.35 5.43
C TRP A 53 -0.59 -1.81 5.87
N MET A 54 0.00 -1.10 6.83
CA MET A 54 1.26 -1.49 7.46
C MET A 54 1.24 -1.24 8.97
N ILE A 55 1.98 -2.07 9.70
CA ILE A 55 2.42 -1.82 11.07
C ILE A 55 3.94 -1.69 11.00
N ASN A 56 4.46 -0.52 11.37
CA ASN A 56 5.90 -0.28 11.42
C ASN A 56 6.21 0.77 12.49
N PRO A 57 6.48 0.35 13.74
CA PRO A 57 6.70 1.26 14.85
C PRO A 57 7.91 2.18 14.66
N SER A 58 8.92 1.74 13.91
CA SER A 58 10.09 2.56 13.60
C SER A 58 9.80 3.72 12.64
N VAL A 59 8.80 3.57 11.76
CA VAL A 59 8.41 4.59 10.77
C VAL A 59 7.23 5.43 11.24
N LEU A 60 6.23 4.81 11.87
CA LEU A 60 4.95 5.43 12.22
C LEU A 60 4.88 5.89 13.68
N GLY A 61 5.79 5.42 14.54
CA GLY A 61 5.88 5.81 15.94
C GLY A 61 4.93 5.07 16.89
N ASP A 62 4.04 4.22 16.39
CA ASP A 62 3.17 3.34 17.18
C ASP A 62 3.02 1.94 16.56
N GLY A 63 2.33 1.05 17.29
CA GLY A 63 2.06 -0.33 16.87
C GLY A 63 0.75 -0.53 16.12
N ARG A 64 0.03 0.54 15.74
CA ARG A 64 -1.28 0.39 15.09
C ARG A 64 -1.11 0.04 13.61
N PRO A 65 -2.10 -0.60 12.98
CA PRO A 65 -2.19 -0.66 11.53
C PRO A 65 -2.53 0.73 10.96
N TRP A 66 -1.76 1.18 9.98
CA TRP A 66 -2.02 2.42 9.24
C TRP A 66 -2.29 2.12 7.78
N SER A 67 -3.20 2.87 7.17
CA SER A 67 -3.28 2.96 5.72
C SER A 67 -1.97 3.52 5.18
N TYR A 68 -1.45 2.92 4.12
CA TYR A 68 -0.21 3.40 3.51
C TYR A 68 -0.22 3.23 2.00
N GLY A 69 0.57 4.09 1.37
CA GLY A 69 0.95 3.97 -0.02
C GLY A 69 2.47 3.99 -0.15
N PHE A 70 2.96 3.42 -1.23
CA PHE A 70 4.35 3.63 -1.66
C PHE A 70 4.37 3.68 -3.18
N TRP A 71 5.14 4.61 -3.73
CA TRP A 71 5.33 4.72 -5.17
C TRP A 71 6.81 4.74 -5.51
N ARG A 72 7.14 4.21 -6.67
CA ARG A 72 8.49 4.22 -7.24
C ARG A 72 8.41 4.55 -8.73
N GLY A 73 9.18 5.55 -9.14
CA GLY A 73 9.40 5.92 -10.53
C GLY A 73 10.55 5.15 -11.17
N VAL A 74 10.61 5.22 -12.50
CA VAL A 74 11.62 4.55 -13.34
C VAL A 74 13.07 4.93 -12.99
N ASN A 75 13.28 6.14 -12.50
CA ASN A 75 14.60 6.66 -12.10
C ASN A 75 15.01 6.21 -10.68
N GLY A 76 14.20 5.39 -10.01
CA GLY A 76 14.44 4.94 -8.64
C GLY A 76 13.93 5.89 -7.57
N ALA A 77 13.44 7.09 -7.92
CA ALA A 77 12.77 7.97 -6.97
C ALA A 77 11.50 7.30 -6.44
N GLY A 78 11.22 7.45 -5.15
CA GLY A 78 10.04 6.87 -4.53
C GLY A 78 9.88 7.36 -3.12
N CYS A 79 8.68 7.22 -2.59
CA CYS A 79 8.36 7.69 -1.25
C CYS A 79 7.19 6.92 -0.66
N TYR A 80 7.19 6.83 0.66
CA TYR A 80 6.01 6.41 1.41
C TYR A 80 4.99 7.54 1.43
N ASN A 81 3.73 7.16 1.24
CA ASN A 81 2.58 8.02 1.40
C ASN A 81 2.69 9.30 0.54
N THR A 82 2.11 10.40 1.03
CA THR A 82 2.15 11.74 0.42
C THR A 82 3.23 12.64 1.04
N VAL A 83 4.20 12.04 1.75
CA VAL A 83 5.27 12.79 2.45
C VAL A 83 6.19 13.52 1.46
N CYS A 84 6.37 12.96 0.26
CA CYS A 84 7.17 13.57 -0.81
C CYS A 84 6.30 14.03 -1.99
N PRO A 85 6.69 15.09 -2.71
CA PRO A 85 6.08 15.44 -3.98
C PRO A 85 6.18 14.29 -4.99
N GLY A 86 5.14 14.08 -5.79
CA GLY A 86 5.16 13.08 -6.88
C GLY A 86 3.95 12.14 -6.91
N PHE A 87 3.16 12.09 -5.83
CA PHE A 87 1.89 11.38 -5.79
C PHE A 87 0.83 12.28 -5.15
N ILE A 88 -0.33 12.39 -5.80
CA ILE A 88 -1.47 13.16 -5.31
C ILE A 88 -2.65 12.22 -5.21
N GLN A 89 -3.12 12.00 -3.99
CA GLN A 89 -4.37 11.32 -3.76
C GLN A 89 -5.54 12.25 -4.11
N VAL A 90 -6.40 11.81 -5.04
CA VAL A 90 -7.56 12.60 -5.49
C VAL A 90 -8.83 12.20 -4.74
N SER A 91 -9.04 10.90 -4.51
CA SER A 91 -10.18 10.40 -3.73
C SER A 91 -10.04 10.76 -2.25
N LYS A 92 -11.16 11.03 -1.58
CA LYS A 92 -11.21 11.34 -0.14
C LYS A 92 -11.76 10.20 0.72
N ASP A 93 -12.19 9.10 0.10
CA ASP A 93 -12.91 8.04 0.80
C ASP A 93 -11.95 7.18 1.65
N ASP A 94 -10.74 6.93 1.14
CA ASP A 94 -9.73 6.09 1.80
C ASP A 94 -8.37 6.84 1.89
N PRO A 95 -8.21 7.76 2.86
CA PRO A 95 -6.99 8.54 3.01
C PRO A 95 -5.77 7.66 3.31
N LEU A 96 -4.65 7.95 2.65
CA LEU A 96 -3.35 7.37 2.99
C LEU A 96 -2.75 8.08 4.21
N SER A 97 -1.95 7.35 5.00
CA SER A 97 -1.25 7.88 6.19
C SER A 97 -2.16 8.14 7.38
N GLU A 98 -3.19 7.32 7.55
CA GLU A 98 -4.06 7.40 8.71
C GLU A 98 -4.09 6.07 9.46
N PRO A 99 -4.19 6.10 10.81
CA PRO A 99 -4.46 4.88 11.57
C PRO A 99 -5.81 4.31 11.15
N LEU A 100 -5.84 3.02 10.82
CA LEU A 100 -7.09 2.34 10.51
C LEU A 100 -7.91 2.15 11.79
N PRO A 101 -9.25 2.19 11.70
CA PRO A 101 -10.10 1.95 12.85
C PRO A 101 -9.79 0.60 13.50
N TYR A 102 -10.06 0.53 14.81
CA TYR A 102 -9.90 -0.71 15.55
C TYR A 102 -11.04 -1.66 15.17
N ALA A 103 -10.79 -2.57 14.24
CA ALA A 103 -11.71 -3.65 13.95
C ALA A 103 -11.67 -4.66 15.11
N PRO A 104 -12.81 -4.99 15.76
CA PRO A 104 -12.87 -6.21 16.56
C PRO A 104 -12.46 -7.40 15.69
N GLU A 105 -11.80 -8.38 16.29
CA GLU A 105 -11.17 -9.53 15.60
C GLU A 105 -12.01 -10.04 14.41
N GLY A 106 -11.49 -9.84 13.20
CA GLY A 106 -11.94 -10.59 12.03
C GLY A 106 -12.86 -9.88 11.03
N LYS A 107 -12.45 -8.70 10.51
CA LYS A 107 -12.44 -8.32 9.07
C LYS A 107 -12.76 -6.82 8.88
N GLU A 108 -11.78 -5.95 9.09
CA GLU A 108 -11.77 -4.73 8.28
C GLU A 108 -11.23 -5.11 6.91
N THR A 109 -12.08 -4.89 5.90
CA THR A 109 -11.78 -5.22 4.52
C THR A 109 -11.67 -3.89 3.79
N LEU A 110 -10.46 -3.51 3.40
CA LEU A 110 -10.22 -2.25 2.69
C LEU A 110 -10.30 -2.52 1.19
N LEU A 111 -11.23 -1.85 0.49
CA LEU A 111 -11.30 -1.87 -0.97
C LEU A 111 -10.46 -0.71 -1.49
N LEU A 112 -9.25 -1.00 -1.96
CA LEU A 112 -8.43 0.05 -2.58
C LEU A 112 -8.63 0.00 -4.09
N LEU A 113 -9.00 1.15 -4.66
CA LEU A 113 -9.18 1.32 -6.09
C LEU A 113 -8.06 2.20 -6.63
N PHE A 114 -7.27 1.63 -7.53
CA PHE A 114 -6.48 2.43 -8.45
C PHE A 114 -7.22 2.51 -9.77
N SER A 115 -7.48 3.71 -10.26
CA SER A 115 -7.92 3.93 -11.64
C SER A 115 -7.12 5.07 -12.25
N ARG A 116 -6.87 5.00 -13.56
CA ARG A 116 -6.22 6.06 -14.34
C ARG A 116 -7.21 7.16 -14.71
#